data_AF-A0A966UE64-F1
#
_entry.id   AF-A0A966UE64-F1
#
_cell.length_a   1.000
_cell.length_b   1.000
_cell.length_c   1.000
_cell.angle_alpha   90.00
_cell.angle_beta   90.00
_cell.angle_gamma   90.00
#
_symmetry.space_group_name_H-M   'P 1'
#
loop_
_entity.id
_entity.type
_entity.pdbx_description
1 polymer ?
#
loop_
_entity_poly.entity_id
_entity_poly.type
_entity_poly.pdbx_seq_one_letter_code
_entity_poly.pdbx_strand_id
1 'polypeptide(L)'
;ESLDESWVIHTISPISATFQEGHPKRFVIELLSPVKRHGYEPDLIRSALEEYSTTGTCEGLAIHLPLDRKGSVVAWINSQISTLNIKPIDFANSIWLSHVSAEEILELKKRWPEIRWRVRVGTELWLGARTSLTATATVIDRHRVSANERIGYRQRPAKRGWLVIAAGGTSQGIGLEVPSNGFTSIVKSLLRFLGWNPSPYSWNGRALSFAEAPHMHNSLLIVRSEAAPEIGEEIGLNVRFTTTTFHEVIFE
;
A
#
# COMPACT_ATOMS: atom_id res chain seq x y z
N GLU A 1 10.80 24.91 -13.14
CA GLU A 1 11.24 25.62 -11.93
C GLU A 1 11.89 24.62 -11.00
N SER A 2 13.06 24.95 -10.45
CA SER A 2 13.59 24.23 -9.28
C SER A 2 12.81 24.71 -8.06
N LEU A 3 12.30 23.79 -7.24
CA LEU A 3 11.70 24.14 -5.95
C LEU A 3 12.75 24.89 -5.12
N ASP A 4 12.33 25.95 -4.42
CA ASP A 4 13.20 26.57 -3.42
C ASP A 4 13.41 25.59 -2.27
N GLU A 5 14.66 25.18 -2.04
CA GLU A 5 15.07 24.29 -0.94
C GLU A 5 14.62 24.80 0.44
N SER A 6 14.31 26.09 0.59
CA SER A 6 13.74 26.63 1.83
C SER A 6 12.32 26.11 2.12
N TRP A 7 11.60 25.61 1.11
CA TRP A 7 10.25 25.07 1.24
C TRP A 7 10.20 23.56 1.42
N VAL A 8 11.33 22.87 1.19
CA VAL A 8 11.43 21.42 1.25
C VAL A 8 11.92 21.00 2.63
N ILE A 9 11.21 20.07 3.28
CA ILE A 9 11.69 19.40 4.49
C ILE A 9 12.19 18.02 4.09
N HIS A 10 13.48 17.79 4.26
CA HIS A 10 14.11 16.51 3.91
C HIS A 10 14.08 15.53 5.09
N THR A 11 13.89 14.25 4.83
CA THR A 11 14.07 13.21 5.87
C THR A 11 15.52 12.77 5.88
N ILE A 12 16.18 12.94 7.02
CA ILE A 12 17.56 12.53 7.26
C ILE A 12 17.59 11.20 8.00
N SER A 13 18.39 10.27 7.48
CA SER A 13 18.66 8.95 8.04
C SER A 13 20.12 8.56 7.75
N PRO A 14 20.67 7.45 8.27
CA PRO A 14 22.09 7.13 8.05
C PRO A 14 22.53 7.09 6.58
N ILE A 15 21.65 6.71 5.64
CA ILE A 15 21.97 6.74 4.20
C ILE A 15 22.15 8.16 3.66
N SER A 16 21.60 9.18 4.33
CA SER A 16 21.70 10.57 3.92
C SER A 16 23.13 11.11 3.95
N ALA A 17 24.04 10.47 4.69
CA ALA A 17 25.48 10.77 4.64
C ALA A 17 26.11 10.53 3.26
N THR A 18 25.41 9.83 2.36
CA THR A 18 25.87 9.57 0.98
C THR A 18 25.40 10.63 -0.02
N PHE A 19 24.56 11.58 0.38
CA PHE A 19 24.18 12.69 -0.50
C PHE A 19 25.42 13.58 -0.75
N GLN A 20 25.76 13.76 -2.04
CA GLN A 20 26.89 14.59 -2.44
C GLN A 20 26.58 16.10 -2.42
N GLU A 21 25.29 16.44 -2.35
CA GLU A 21 24.84 17.82 -2.17
C GLU A 21 24.92 18.19 -0.68
N GLY A 22 25.23 19.45 -0.38
CA GLY A 22 25.36 19.93 1.00
C GLY A 22 24.11 19.62 1.84
N HIS A 23 24.24 19.65 3.17
CA HIS A 23 23.12 19.33 4.06
C HIS A 23 21.87 20.20 3.75
N PRO A 24 20.67 19.62 3.88
CA PRO A 24 19.42 20.33 3.56
C PRO A 24 19.18 21.51 4.51
N LYS A 25 18.57 22.57 3.97
CA LYS A 25 18.21 23.77 4.75
C LYS A 25 17.19 23.49 5.86
N ARG A 26 16.31 22.50 5.67
CA ARG A 26 15.29 22.08 6.63
C ARG A 26 15.15 20.57 6.62
N PHE A 27 15.05 19.96 7.79
CA PHE A 27 15.05 18.52 7.88
C PHE A 27 14.27 17.96 9.06
N VAL A 28 13.88 16.69 8.96
CA VAL A 28 13.47 15.86 10.10
C VAL A 28 14.44 14.68 10.22
N ILE A 29 14.71 14.23 11.44
CA ILE A 29 15.56 13.05 11.67
C ILE A 29 14.66 11.83 11.82
N GLU A 30 14.83 10.82 10.96
CA GLU A 30 14.11 9.56 11.08
C GLU A 30 14.71 8.72 12.22
N LEU A 31 13.88 8.38 13.21
CA LEU A 31 14.19 7.42 14.26
C LEU A 31 13.98 6.00 13.74
N LEU A 32 14.93 5.10 13.99
CA LEU A 32 14.79 3.70 13.63
C LEU A 32 13.63 3.06 14.41
N SER A 33 12.62 2.63 13.67
CA SER A 33 11.43 1.99 14.22
C SER A 33 11.51 0.45 14.11
N PRO A 34 10.53 -0.28 14.65
CA PRO A 34 10.44 -1.73 14.47
C PRO A 34 10.28 -2.19 13.01
N VAL A 35 9.99 -1.27 12.08
CA VAL A 35 10.02 -1.55 10.63
C VAL A 35 11.45 -1.89 10.17
N LYS A 36 12.48 -1.36 10.85
CA LYS A 36 13.91 -1.58 10.54
C LYS A 36 14.28 -1.31 9.09
N ARG A 37 13.67 -0.28 8.48
CA ARG A 37 13.95 0.12 7.09
C ARG A 37 15.00 1.23 7.00
N HIS A 38 14.69 2.39 7.57
CA HIS A 38 15.59 3.53 7.66
C HIS A 38 15.42 4.19 9.03
N GLY A 39 16.44 4.92 9.46
CA GLY A 39 16.44 5.72 10.68
C GLY A 39 17.70 5.51 11.51
N TYR A 40 17.96 6.46 12.40
CA TYR A 40 19.04 6.39 13.39
C TYR A 40 18.57 5.62 14.62
N GLU A 41 19.47 4.83 15.20
CA GLU A 41 19.27 4.29 16.54
C GLU A 41 19.11 5.46 17.55
N PRO A 42 18.33 5.29 18.64
CA PRO A 42 18.02 6.38 19.57
C PRO A 42 19.23 7.13 20.14
N ASP A 43 20.34 6.43 20.34
CA ASP A 43 21.62 6.97 20.83
C ASP A 43 22.36 7.84 19.81
N LEU A 44 22.12 7.62 18.52
CA LEU A 44 22.75 8.37 17.42
C LEU A 44 21.98 9.64 17.02
N ILE A 45 20.74 9.82 17.51
CA ILE A 45 19.89 10.96 17.16
C ILE A 45 20.54 12.30 17.52
N ARG A 46 21.24 12.39 18.66
CA ARG A 46 21.94 13.60 19.09
C ARG A 46 23.02 14.00 18.08
N SER A 47 23.87 13.05 17.69
CA SER A 47 24.96 13.32 16.75
C SER A 47 24.44 13.72 15.38
N ALA A 48 23.38 13.07 14.89
CA ALA A 48 22.73 13.47 13.65
C ALA A 48 22.13 14.88 13.74
N LEU A 49 21.52 15.23 14.87
CA LEU A 49 20.99 16.57 15.07
C LEU A 49 22.09 17.63 15.04
N GLU A 50 23.19 17.41 15.76
CA GLU A 50 24.32 18.33 15.82
C GLU A 50 24.99 18.51 14.45
N GLU A 51 25.18 17.43 13.70
CA GLU A 51 25.76 17.46 12.35
C GLU A 51 24.93 18.28 11.37
N TYR A 52 23.63 17.96 11.23
CA TYR A 52 22.78 18.59 10.21
C TYR A 52 22.32 20.00 10.61
N SER A 53 22.34 20.34 11.91
CA SER A 53 22.04 21.70 12.38
C SER A 53 23.16 22.70 12.11
N THR A 54 24.33 22.26 11.62
CA THR A 54 25.42 23.17 11.23
C THR A 54 25.03 24.12 10.10
N THR A 55 24.10 23.68 9.25
CA THR A 55 23.74 24.35 7.99
C THR A 55 22.24 24.33 7.71
N GLY A 56 21.47 23.53 8.44
CA GLY A 56 20.01 23.43 8.33
C GLY A 56 19.26 23.63 9.64
N THR A 57 17.93 23.67 9.55
CA THR A 57 17.02 23.74 10.71
C THR A 57 16.28 22.42 10.89
N CYS A 58 16.31 21.87 12.11
CA CYS A 58 15.52 20.70 12.47
C CYS A 58 14.05 21.07 12.67
N GLU A 59 13.16 20.37 11.97
CA GLU A 59 11.69 20.54 11.96
C GLU A 59 10.97 19.41 12.71
N GLY A 60 11.72 18.48 13.31
CA GLY A 60 11.16 17.37 14.07
C GLY A 60 11.91 16.05 13.98
N LEU A 61 11.37 15.07 14.68
CA LEU A 61 11.68 13.66 14.48
C LEU A 61 10.61 13.03 13.59
N ALA A 62 10.98 12.03 12.82
CA ALA A 62 10.07 11.22 12.04
C ALA A 62 10.15 9.75 12.48
N ILE A 63 8.99 9.11 12.62
CA ILE A 63 8.89 7.69 12.97
C ILE A 63 7.92 7.01 12.01
N HIS A 64 8.39 6.04 11.26
CA HIS A 64 7.56 5.18 10.42
C HIS A 64 7.27 3.84 11.10
N LEU A 65 6.10 3.68 11.71
CA LEU A 65 5.74 2.47 12.47
C LEU A 65 5.20 1.34 11.56
N PRO A 66 5.22 0.06 11.99
CA PRO A 66 4.65 -1.03 11.19
C PRO A 66 3.12 -0.91 11.07
N LEU A 67 2.55 -1.45 9.98
CA LEU A 67 1.10 -1.58 9.78
C LEU A 67 0.50 -2.63 10.74
N ASP A 68 1.09 -3.83 10.73
CA ASP A 68 0.69 -4.92 11.61
C ASP A 68 1.59 -4.93 12.84
N ARG A 69 0.98 -4.64 13.99
CA ARG A 69 1.72 -4.35 15.22
C ARG A 69 1.46 -5.42 16.27
N LYS A 70 2.53 -5.83 16.95
CA LYS A 70 2.44 -6.61 18.19
C LYS A 70 2.74 -5.69 19.36
N GLY A 71 1.81 -5.54 20.30
CA GLY A 71 1.98 -4.73 21.50
C GLY A 71 1.53 -3.26 21.34
N SER A 72 1.72 -2.48 22.41
CA SER A 72 1.28 -1.08 22.47
C SER A 72 2.27 -0.13 21.81
N VAL A 73 1.81 0.60 20.80
CA VAL A 73 2.58 1.65 20.10
C VAL A 73 2.83 2.83 21.00
N VAL A 74 1.81 3.24 21.76
CA VAL A 74 1.94 4.36 22.71
C VAL A 74 3.04 4.05 23.72
N ALA A 75 3.07 2.84 24.27
CA ALA A 75 4.14 2.41 25.19
C ALA A 75 5.51 2.43 24.51
N TRP A 76 5.62 1.93 23.28
CA TRP A 76 6.87 1.95 22.52
C TRP A 76 7.37 3.38 22.26
N ILE A 77 6.51 4.26 21.73
CA ILE A 77 6.85 5.66 21.47
C ILE A 77 7.27 6.37 22.76
N ASN A 78 6.52 6.18 23.85
CA ASN A 78 6.87 6.77 25.16
C ASN A 78 8.26 6.30 25.63
N SER A 79 8.55 5.00 25.47
CA SER A 79 9.87 4.47 25.78
C SER A 79 10.94 5.14 24.93
N GLN A 80 10.74 5.27 23.62
CA GLN A 80 11.72 5.88 22.73
C GLN A 80 12.00 7.33 23.13
N ILE A 81 10.96 8.15 23.28
CA ILE A 81 11.10 9.56 23.67
C ILE A 81 11.81 9.69 25.02
N SER A 82 11.51 8.81 25.98
CA SER A 82 12.16 8.84 27.30
C SER A 82 13.63 8.43 27.26
N THR A 83 14.04 7.61 26.28
CA THR A 83 15.44 7.17 26.12
C THR A 83 16.27 8.12 25.25
N LEU A 84 15.64 9.04 24.52
CA LEU A 84 16.37 10.03 23.73
C LEU A 84 17.18 10.92 24.67
N ASN A 85 18.46 11.09 24.36
CA ASN A 85 19.33 11.99 25.12
C ASN A 85 19.19 13.44 24.65
N ILE A 86 18.03 13.84 24.12
CA ILE A 86 17.67 15.19 23.66
C ILE A 86 16.25 15.53 24.13
N LYS A 87 15.94 16.82 24.23
CA LYS A 87 14.64 17.32 24.69
C LYS A 87 13.73 17.64 23.50
N PRO A 88 12.39 17.67 23.69
CA PRO A 88 11.45 18.09 22.65
C PRO A 88 11.80 19.39 21.92
N ILE A 89 12.32 20.38 22.64
CA ILE A 89 12.71 21.66 22.05
C ILE A 89 13.86 21.54 21.04
N ASP A 90 14.75 20.55 21.20
CA ASP A 90 15.90 20.33 20.34
C ASP A 90 15.47 19.85 18.93
N PHE A 91 14.25 19.32 18.80
CA PHE A 91 13.65 18.92 17.53
C PHE A 91 12.35 19.70 17.24
N ALA A 92 12.35 21.00 17.51
CA ALA A 92 11.24 21.91 17.20
C ALA A 92 9.87 21.45 17.75
N ASN A 93 9.90 20.73 18.89
CA ASN A 93 8.74 20.18 19.57
C ASN A 93 7.84 19.37 18.62
N SER A 94 8.37 18.69 17.61
CA SER A 94 7.54 18.08 16.57
C SER A 94 7.92 16.63 16.29
N ILE A 95 6.93 15.74 16.30
CA ILE A 95 7.12 14.34 15.91
C ILE A 95 6.13 13.99 14.81
N TRP A 96 6.67 13.54 13.68
CA TRP A 96 5.92 13.08 12.53
C TRP A 96 5.74 11.56 12.63
N LEU A 97 4.50 11.08 12.55
CA LEU A 97 4.17 9.66 12.73
C LEU A 97 3.44 9.08 11.52
N SER A 98 3.73 7.83 11.18
CA SER A 98 2.92 7.05 10.23
C SER A 98 2.19 5.90 10.92
N HIS A 99 1.06 5.50 10.35
CA HIS A 99 0.27 4.30 10.72
C HIS A 99 -0.36 4.33 12.13
N VAL A 100 -0.46 5.48 12.76
CA VAL A 100 -1.02 5.66 14.11
C VAL A 100 -2.49 6.01 14.09
N SER A 101 -3.27 5.49 15.05
CA SER A 101 -4.70 5.81 15.17
C SER A 101 -4.93 7.16 15.87
N ALA A 102 -6.15 7.70 15.75
CA ALA A 102 -6.53 8.94 16.44
C ALA A 102 -6.48 8.77 17.98
N GLU A 103 -6.91 7.62 18.49
CA GLU A 103 -6.92 7.29 19.91
C GLU A 103 -5.49 7.22 20.47
N GLU A 104 -4.56 6.55 19.75
CA GLU A 104 -3.15 6.50 20.12
C GLU A 104 -2.54 7.92 20.21
N ILE A 105 -2.89 8.80 19.27
CA ILE A 105 -2.44 10.19 19.28
C ILE A 105 -3.00 10.97 20.45
N LEU A 106 -4.26 10.75 20.84
CA LEU A 106 -4.84 11.39 22.02
C LEU A 106 -4.15 10.96 23.31
N GLU A 107 -3.75 9.69 23.43
CA GLU A 107 -2.97 9.21 24.57
C GLU A 107 -1.57 9.84 24.62
N LEU A 108 -0.87 9.91 23.48
CA LEU A 108 0.44 10.55 23.38
C LEU A 108 0.38 12.04 23.74
N LYS A 109 -0.66 12.77 23.29
CA LYS A 109 -0.89 14.17 23.64
C LYS A 109 -1.09 14.40 25.13
N LYS A 110 -1.74 13.47 25.84
CA LYS A 110 -1.90 13.56 27.30
C LYS A 110 -0.56 13.44 28.02
N ARG A 111 0.36 12.61 27.51
CA ARG A 111 1.66 12.34 28.13
C ARG A 111 2.72 13.41 27.81
N TRP A 112 2.71 13.91 26.58
CA TRP A 112 3.67 14.88 26.04
C TRP A 112 2.93 16.07 25.41
N PRO A 113 2.31 16.94 26.23
CA PRO A 113 1.50 18.07 25.75
C PRO A 113 2.31 19.12 24.96
N GLU A 114 3.61 19.19 25.19
CA GLU A 114 4.54 20.09 24.50
C GLU A 114 4.92 19.62 23.10
N ILE A 115 4.62 18.37 22.72
CA ILE A 115 4.96 17.82 21.40
C ILE A 115 3.79 18.03 20.43
N ARG A 116 4.09 18.64 19.28
CA ARG A 116 3.24 18.72 18.09
C ARG A 116 3.32 17.41 17.33
N TRP A 117 2.28 16.59 17.47
CA TRP A 117 2.12 15.31 16.78
C TRP A 117 1.57 15.51 15.36
N ARG A 118 2.38 15.21 14.34
CA ARG A 118 2.03 15.37 12.92
C ARG A 118 1.81 14.00 12.28
N VAL A 119 0.57 13.61 12.08
CA VAL A 119 0.25 12.32 11.44
C VAL A 119 0.43 12.44 9.92
N ARG A 120 1.22 11.53 9.35
CA ARG A 120 1.42 11.38 7.90
C ARG A 120 0.39 10.42 7.34
N VAL A 121 -0.65 10.97 6.72
CA VAL A 121 -1.75 10.21 6.11
C VAL A 121 -1.53 10.11 4.61
N GLY A 122 -1.51 8.88 4.09
CA GLY A 122 -1.34 8.59 2.66
C GLY A 122 -2.59 7.99 2.06
N THR A 123 -2.77 6.68 2.22
CA THR A 123 -3.87 5.92 1.60
C THR A 123 -5.25 6.48 1.92
N GLU A 124 -5.52 6.84 3.18
CA GLU A 124 -6.83 7.39 3.58
C GLU A 124 -7.08 8.77 2.97
N LEU A 125 -6.04 9.59 2.79
CA LEU A 125 -6.16 10.91 2.17
C LEU A 125 -6.45 10.77 0.67
N TRP A 126 -5.70 9.90 -0.02
CA TRP A 126 -5.77 9.78 -1.48
C TRP A 126 -6.90 8.88 -1.99
N LEU A 127 -7.29 7.85 -1.24
CA LEU A 127 -8.40 6.96 -1.60
C LEU A 127 -9.69 7.30 -0.86
N GLY A 128 -9.64 8.27 0.07
CA GLY A 128 -10.80 8.73 0.83
C GLY A 128 -11.61 7.57 1.43
N ALA A 129 -12.93 7.67 1.28
CA ALA A 129 -13.83 6.57 1.56
C ALA A 129 -13.71 5.54 0.43
N ARG A 130 -12.97 4.43 0.63
CA ARG A 130 -12.82 3.37 -0.39
C ARG A 130 -14.16 2.87 -0.97
N THR A 131 -15.24 2.96 -0.20
CA THR A 131 -16.60 2.60 -0.63
C THR A 131 -17.23 3.57 -1.64
N SER A 132 -16.65 4.75 -1.85
CA SER A 132 -17.06 5.68 -2.90
C SER A 132 -16.38 5.39 -4.25
N LEU A 133 -15.50 4.39 -4.31
CA LEU A 133 -14.80 4.00 -5.53
C LEU A 133 -15.30 2.63 -5.98
N THR A 134 -15.83 2.55 -7.20
CA THR A 134 -16.19 1.30 -7.87
C THR A 134 -15.25 1.09 -9.03
N ALA A 135 -14.72 -0.13 -9.16
CA ALA A 135 -13.95 -0.53 -10.33
C ALA A 135 -14.71 -1.63 -11.08
N THR A 136 -14.72 -1.51 -12.41
CA THR A 136 -15.35 -2.46 -13.32
C THR A 136 -14.39 -2.84 -14.44
N ALA A 137 -14.76 -3.89 -15.19
CA ALA A 137 -14.08 -4.29 -16.40
C ALA A 137 -15.11 -4.60 -17.49
N THR A 138 -14.84 -4.20 -18.72
CA THR A 138 -15.70 -4.50 -19.86
C THR A 138 -15.49 -5.93 -20.33
N VAL A 139 -16.58 -6.64 -20.64
CA VAL A 139 -16.53 -7.91 -21.37
C VAL A 139 -16.22 -7.65 -22.84
N ILE A 140 -15.10 -8.19 -23.31
CA ILE A 140 -14.61 -8.04 -24.68
C ILE A 140 -15.21 -9.12 -25.59
N ASP A 141 -15.33 -10.35 -25.09
CA ASP A 141 -15.86 -11.48 -25.85
C ASP A 141 -16.39 -12.59 -24.93
N ARG A 142 -17.19 -13.51 -25.48
CA ARG A 142 -17.70 -14.69 -24.78
C ARG A 142 -17.92 -15.88 -25.72
N HIS A 143 -17.62 -17.07 -25.24
CA HIS A 143 -17.81 -18.33 -25.98
C HIS A 143 -18.53 -19.36 -25.11
N ARG A 144 -19.51 -20.07 -25.69
CA ARG A 144 -20.02 -21.29 -25.07
C ARG A 144 -18.93 -22.36 -25.13
N VAL A 145 -18.74 -23.05 -24.02
CA VAL A 145 -17.74 -24.11 -23.92
C VAL A 145 -18.41 -25.39 -23.49
N SER A 146 -18.13 -26.45 -24.23
CA SER A 146 -18.59 -27.80 -23.94
C SER A 146 -17.75 -28.46 -22.86
N ALA A 147 -18.27 -29.50 -22.22
CA ALA A 147 -17.47 -30.28 -21.26
C ALA A 147 -16.28 -30.93 -22.00
N ASN A 148 -15.09 -30.85 -21.39
CA ASN A 148 -13.80 -31.34 -21.91
C ASN A 148 -13.25 -30.63 -23.15
N GLU A 149 -13.89 -29.56 -23.62
CA GLU A 149 -13.32 -28.70 -24.65
C GLU A 149 -12.02 -28.04 -24.15
N ARG A 150 -11.03 -27.88 -25.03
CA ARG A 150 -9.70 -27.38 -24.70
C ARG A 150 -9.65 -25.87 -24.88
N ILE A 151 -9.30 -25.14 -23.81
CA ILE A 151 -9.28 -23.67 -23.79
C ILE A 151 -7.94 -23.12 -23.32
N GLY A 152 -7.66 -21.87 -23.72
CA GLY A 152 -6.46 -21.11 -23.31
C GLY A 152 -5.15 -21.62 -23.91
N TYR A 153 -4.04 -20.93 -23.60
CA TYR A 153 -2.71 -21.31 -24.10
C TYR A 153 -2.29 -22.71 -23.65
N ARG A 154 -2.67 -23.09 -22.43
CA ARG A 154 -2.32 -24.41 -21.86
C ARG A 154 -3.27 -25.52 -22.27
N GLN A 155 -4.26 -25.24 -23.13
CA GLN A 155 -5.22 -26.21 -23.64
C GLN A 155 -5.82 -27.06 -22.50
N ARG A 156 -6.30 -26.38 -21.45
CA ARG A 156 -6.88 -27.04 -20.28
C ARG A 156 -8.30 -27.51 -20.61
N PRO A 157 -8.72 -28.71 -20.15
CA PRO A 157 -10.09 -29.15 -20.35
C PRO A 157 -11.03 -28.29 -19.50
N ALA A 158 -12.06 -27.74 -20.12
CA ALA A 158 -13.07 -26.92 -19.46
C ALA A 158 -14.25 -27.75 -18.96
N LYS A 159 -14.96 -27.22 -17.96
CA LYS A 159 -16.32 -27.67 -17.65
C LYS A 159 -17.30 -26.96 -18.58
N ARG A 160 -18.48 -27.56 -18.81
CA ARG A 160 -19.57 -26.92 -19.56
C ARG A 160 -19.92 -25.56 -18.94
N GLY A 161 -20.09 -24.54 -19.77
CA GLY A 161 -20.46 -23.19 -19.35
C GLY A 161 -20.06 -22.15 -20.38
N TRP A 162 -19.54 -21.03 -19.90
CA TRP A 162 -19.02 -19.95 -20.73
C TRP A 162 -17.58 -19.62 -20.39
N LEU A 163 -16.80 -19.33 -21.42
CA LEU A 163 -15.54 -18.62 -21.34
C LEU A 163 -15.81 -17.15 -21.65
N VAL A 164 -15.48 -16.28 -20.70
CA VAL A 164 -15.64 -14.82 -20.83
C VAL A 164 -14.26 -14.18 -20.90
N ILE A 165 -14.06 -13.29 -21.86
CA ILE A 165 -12.83 -12.52 -22.00
C ILE A 165 -13.15 -11.12 -21.49
N ALA A 166 -12.50 -10.72 -20.39
CA ALA A 166 -12.67 -9.40 -19.79
C ALA A 166 -11.43 -8.53 -20.01
N ALA A 167 -11.63 -7.22 -20.15
CA ALA A 167 -10.58 -6.24 -20.17
C ALA A 167 -9.82 -6.21 -18.84
N GLY A 168 -8.50 -6.04 -18.90
CA GLY A 168 -7.64 -6.02 -17.73
C GLY A 168 -6.77 -7.27 -17.63
N GLY A 169 -5.47 -7.05 -17.65
CA GLY A 169 -4.46 -8.07 -17.52
C GLY A 169 -3.32 -7.63 -16.61
N THR A 170 -2.19 -8.35 -16.67
CA THR A 170 -1.02 -8.05 -15.85
C THR A 170 -0.47 -6.65 -16.07
N SER A 171 -0.58 -6.09 -17.28
CA SER A 171 -0.18 -4.70 -17.58
C SER A 171 -1.05 -3.66 -16.88
N GLN A 172 -2.30 -4.00 -16.51
CA GLN A 172 -3.19 -3.14 -15.73
C GLN A 172 -3.10 -3.39 -14.22
N GLY A 173 -2.22 -4.29 -13.78
CA GLY A 173 -2.10 -4.67 -12.37
C GLY A 173 -2.99 -5.85 -11.94
N ILE A 174 -3.69 -6.49 -12.89
CA ILE A 174 -4.53 -7.66 -12.60
C ILE A 174 -3.68 -8.92 -12.46
N GLY A 175 -3.90 -9.66 -11.38
CA GLY A 175 -3.15 -10.89 -11.10
C GLY A 175 -1.70 -10.65 -10.69
N LEU A 176 -1.26 -9.39 -10.57
CA LEU A 176 -0.01 -9.05 -9.87
C LEU A 176 -0.21 -9.34 -8.38
N GLU A 177 0.71 -10.12 -7.81
CA GLU A 177 0.60 -10.59 -6.43
C GLU A 177 0.60 -9.44 -5.41
N VAL A 178 -0.19 -9.61 -4.35
CA VAL A 178 -0.01 -8.87 -3.10
C VAL A 178 0.20 -9.91 -1.99
N PRO A 179 1.29 -9.83 -1.20
CA PRO A 179 1.43 -10.63 0.01
C PRO A 179 0.25 -10.35 0.96
N SER A 180 -0.48 -11.38 1.36
CA SER A 180 -1.52 -11.26 2.39
C SER A 180 -0.95 -11.63 3.77
N ASN A 181 -1.02 -10.72 4.74
CA ASN A 181 -0.61 -10.98 6.12
C ASN A 181 -1.75 -11.67 6.91
N GLY A 182 -1.42 -12.74 7.66
CA GLY A 182 -2.35 -13.45 8.56
C GLY A 182 -2.29 -14.98 8.45
N PHE A 183 -2.87 -15.72 9.41
CA PHE A 183 -2.92 -17.20 9.44
C PHE A 183 -3.59 -17.84 8.20
N THR A 184 -4.40 -17.08 7.45
CA THR A 184 -4.97 -17.47 6.15
C THR A 184 -3.92 -17.51 5.02
N SER A 185 -2.73 -16.96 5.26
CA SER A 185 -1.58 -16.94 4.34
C SER A 185 -1.05 -18.34 4.05
N ILE A 186 -1.05 -19.26 5.02
CA ILE A 186 -0.52 -20.62 4.80
C ILE A 186 -1.47 -21.43 3.90
N VAL A 187 -2.78 -21.37 4.15
CA VAL A 187 -3.80 -22.05 3.32
C VAL A 187 -3.82 -21.46 1.90
N LYS A 188 -3.74 -20.13 1.79
CA LYS A 188 -3.63 -19.46 0.48
C LYS A 188 -2.29 -19.77 -0.20
N SER A 189 -1.17 -19.81 0.51
CA SER A 189 0.16 -20.16 -0.02
C SER A 189 0.22 -21.60 -0.55
N LEU A 190 -0.44 -22.54 0.13
CA LEU A 190 -0.55 -23.93 -0.31
C LEU A 190 -1.45 -24.07 -1.57
N LEU A 191 -2.58 -23.35 -1.62
CA LEU A 191 -3.42 -23.24 -2.83
C LEU A 191 -2.68 -22.50 -3.98
N ARG A 192 -1.78 -21.57 -3.65
CA ARG A 192 -0.95 -20.78 -4.59
C ARG A 192 0.17 -21.59 -5.22
N PHE A 193 0.82 -22.52 -4.48
CA PHE A 193 1.77 -23.47 -5.07
C PHE A 193 1.08 -24.40 -6.10
N LEU A 194 -0.23 -24.57 -5.98
CA LEU A 194 -1.09 -25.28 -6.93
C LEU A 194 -1.67 -24.36 -8.04
N GLY A 195 -1.25 -23.09 -8.12
CA GLY A 195 -1.60 -22.17 -9.21
C GLY A 195 -2.97 -21.48 -9.07
N TRP A 196 -3.54 -21.42 -7.87
CA TRP A 196 -4.79 -20.68 -7.61
C TRP A 196 -4.50 -19.27 -7.08
N ASN A 197 -4.67 -18.27 -7.95
CA ASN A 197 -4.88 -16.88 -7.54
C ASN A 197 -6.39 -16.59 -7.72
N PRO A 198 -7.15 -16.24 -6.66
CA PRO A 198 -8.57 -15.93 -6.83
C PRO A 198 -8.70 -14.74 -7.77
N SER A 199 -9.58 -14.85 -8.78
CA SER A 199 -9.78 -13.75 -9.72
C SER A 199 -10.46 -12.57 -9.01
N PRO A 200 -10.05 -11.32 -9.30
CA PRO A 200 -10.67 -10.12 -8.74
C PRO A 200 -12.02 -9.79 -9.41
N TYR A 201 -12.40 -10.51 -10.46
CA TYR A 201 -13.62 -10.28 -11.21
C TYR A 201 -14.82 -10.90 -10.50
N SER A 202 -15.95 -10.21 -10.58
CA SER A 202 -17.23 -10.70 -10.11
C SER A 202 -18.35 -10.30 -11.06
N TRP A 203 -19.37 -11.14 -11.14
CA TRP A 203 -20.57 -10.88 -11.93
C TRP A 203 -21.79 -11.32 -11.13
N ASN A 204 -22.82 -10.48 -11.07
CA ASN A 204 -24.02 -10.69 -10.25
C ASN A 204 -23.70 -11.06 -8.79
N GLY A 205 -22.75 -10.34 -8.18
CA GLY A 205 -22.32 -10.54 -6.80
C GLY A 205 -21.53 -11.83 -6.53
N ARG A 206 -21.17 -12.59 -7.58
CA ARG A 206 -20.39 -13.84 -7.47
C ARG A 206 -19.01 -13.67 -8.08
N ALA A 207 -17.99 -14.11 -7.35
CA ALA A 207 -16.63 -14.14 -7.87
C ALA A 207 -16.50 -15.09 -9.07
N LEU A 208 -15.82 -14.63 -10.12
CA LEU A 208 -15.47 -15.41 -11.29
C LEU A 208 -14.10 -16.05 -11.09
N SER A 209 -13.90 -17.24 -11.66
CA SER A 209 -12.61 -17.92 -11.63
C SER A 209 -11.85 -17.67 -12.92
N PHE A 210 -10.54 -17.48 -12.83
CA PHE A 210 -9.68 -17.52 -13.99
C PHE A 210 -9.72 -18.91 -14.66
N ALA A 211 -9.77 -18.92 -16.00
CA ALA A 211 -9.54 -20.14 -16.78
C ALA A 211 -8.03 -20.50 -16.81
N GLU A 212 -7.19 -19.47 -16.89
CA GLU A 212 -5.73 -19.52 -16.78
C GLU A 212 -5.20 -18.18 -16.27
N ALA A 213 -3.88 -18.08 -16.07
CA ALA A 213 -3.27 -16.83 -15.61
C ALA A 213 -3.63 -15.65 -16.54
N PRO A 214 -3.88 -14.44 -16.00
CA PRO A 214 -4.16 -13.26 -16.81
C PRO A 214 -3.08 -13.01 -17.86
N HIS A 215 -3.50 -12.61 -19.05
CA HIS A 215 -2.59 -12.14 -20.10
C HIS A 215 -2.24 -10.68 -19.87
N MET A 216 -1.45 -10.09 -20.75
CA MET A 216 -1.02 -8.69 -20.60
C MET A 216 -2.19 -7.71 -20.52
N HIS A 217 -3.24 -7.92 -21.33
CA HIS A 217 -4.32 -6.94 -21.50
C HIS A 217 -5.73 -7.49 -21.24
N ASN A 218 -5.87 -8.82 -21.12
CA ASN A 218 -7.16 -9.46 -20.91
C ASN A 218 -7.04 -10.62 -19.92
N SER A 219 -8.20 -11.02 -19.39
CA SER A 219 -8.35 -12.13 -18.49
C SER A 219 -9.43 -13.08 -19.01
N LEU A 220 -9.14 -14.38 -19.00
CA LEU A 220 -10.09 -15.43 -19.35
C LEU A 220 -10.78 -15.93 -18.07
N LEU A 221 -12.10 -15.86 -18.03
CA LEU A 221 -12.94 -16.16 -16.88
C LEU A 221 -13.92 -17.29 -17.20
N ILE A 222 -14.15 -18.17 -16.22
CA ILE A 222 -15.12 -19.27 -16.34
C ILE A 222 -16.42 -18.88 -15.64
N VAL A 223 -17.52 -18.95 -16.38
CA VAL A 223 -18.88 -18.80 -15.85
C VAL A 223 -19.59 -20.15 -15.93
N ARG A 224 -19.99 -20.71 -14.78
CA ARG A 224 -20.64 -22.02 -14.67
C ARG A 224 -22.15 -21.89 -14.50
N SER A 225 -22.79 -21.14 -15.39
CA SER A 225 -24.24 -20.96 -15.46
C SER A 225 -24.71 -20.94 -16.91
N GLU A 226 -26.02 -21.03 -17.12
CA GLU A 226 -26.60 -20.92 -18.46
C GLU A 226 -26.44 -19.51 -19.04
N ALA A 227 -26.57 -18.49 -18.18
CA ALA A 227 -26.30 -17.10 -18.50
C ALA A 227 -24.82 -16.74 -18.28
N ALA A 228 -24.36 -15.75 -19.03
CA ALA A 228 -23.06 -15.10 -18.91
C ALA A 228 -23.23 -13.61 -19.23
N PRO A 229 -22.31 -12.74 -18.78
CA PRO A 229 -22.35 -11.33 -19.16
C PRO A 229 -22.32 -11.18 -20.69
N GLU A 230 -22.97 -10.14 -21.19
CA GLU A 230 -22.98 -9.77 -22.61
C GLU A 230 -21.69 -9.07 -23.02
N ILE A 231 -21.36 -9.09 -24.33
CA ILE A 231 -20.24 -8.30 -24.85
C ILE A 231 -20.55 -6.81 -24.65
N GLY A 232 -19.59 -6.05 -24.12
CA GLY A 232 -19.75 -4.65 -23.74
C GLY A 232 -20.31 -4.42 -22.33
N GLU A 233 -20.78 -5.46 -21.64
CA GLU A 233 -21.24 -5.35 -20.25
C GLU A 233 -20.07 -5.07 -19.30
N GLU A 234 -20.30 -4.26 -18.29
CA GLU A 234 -19.37 -4.06 -17.19
C GLU A 234 -19.56 -5.09 -16.08
N ILE A 235 -18.49 -5.77 -15.71
CA ILE A 235 -18.44 -6.69 -14.58
C ILE A 235 -17.63 -6.11 -13.44
N GLY A 236 -17.98 -6.45 -12.20
CA GLY A 236 -17.35 -5.91 -11.01
C GLY A 236 -15.89 -6.35 -10.88
N LEU A 237 -15.02 -5.45 -10.42
CA LEU A 237 -13.58 -5.66 -10.33
C LEU A 237 -13.06 -5.19 -8.96
N ASN A 238 -12.54 -6.11 -8.14
CA ASN A 238 -11.97 -5.76 -6.84
C ASN A 238 -10.44 -5.66 -6.90
N VAL A 239 -9.95 -4.43 -6.98
CA VAL A 239 -8.53 -4.13 -7.23
C VAL A 239 -7.93 -3.17 -6.20
N ARG A 240 -6.59 -3.11 -6.18
CA ARG A 240 -5.83 -2.11 -5.43
C ARG A 240 -5.61 -0.89 -6.33
N PHE A 241 -6.33 0.20 -6.08
CA PHE A 241 -6.26 1.43 -6.87
C PHE A 241 -4.84 2.02 -7.00
N THR A 242 -3.96 1.81 -6.01
CA THR A 242 -2.58 2.33 -6.05
C THR A 242 -1.66 1.58 -7.01
N THR A 243 -2.08 0.43 -7.54
CA THR A 243 -1.26 -0.41 -8.44
C THR A 243 -2.04 -0.83 -9.69
N THR A 244 -3.24 -0.28 -9.87
CA THR A 244 -4.10 -0.59 -11.02
C THR A 244 -4.14 0.62 -11.92
N THR A 245 -3.90 0.39 -13.21
CA THR A 245 -4.06 1.43 -14.22
C THR A 245 -5.46 1.34 -14.80
N PHE A 246 -6.22 2.42 -14.68
CA PHE A 246 -7.58 2.52 -15.22
C PHE A 246 -7.55 3.19 -16.59
N HIS A 247 -8.33 2.66 -17.54
CA HIS A 247 -8.45 3.26 -18.87
C HIS A 247 -9.41 4.46 -18.87
N GLU A 248 -10.35 4.51 -17.92
CA GLU A 248 -11.36 5.55 -17.79
C GLU A 248 -11.66 5.80 -16.30
N VAL A 249 -11.94 7.06 -15.96
CA VAL A 249 -12.39 7.48 -14.62
C VAL A 249 -13.60 8.40 -14.82
N ILE A 250 -14.73 8.01 -14.24
CA ILE A 250 -16.00 8.74 -14.33
C ILE A 250 -16.30 9.34 -12.96
N PHE A 251 -16.67 10.62 -12.92
CA PHE A 251 -17.11 11.32 -11.71
C PHE A 251 -18.64 11.46 -11.76
N GLU A 252 -19.31 11.14 -10.65
CA GLU A 252 -20.74 11.38 -10.44
C GLU A 252 -21.02 12.79 -9.90
#